data_AF-A0ABD0QJY4-F1
#
_entry.id   AF-A0ABD0QJY4-F1
#
_cell.length_a   1.000
_cell.length_b   1.000
_cell.length_c   1.000
_cell.angle_alpha   90.00
_cell.angle_beta   90.00
_cell.angle_gamma   90.00
#
_symmetry.space_group_name_H-M   'P 1'
#
loop_
_entity.id
_entity.type
_entity.pdbx_description
1 polymer ?
#
loop_
_entity_poly.entity_id
_entity_poly.type
_entity_poly.pdbx_seq_one_letter_code
_entity_poly.pdbx_strand_id
1 'polypeptide(L)'
;RCLGPMTFNMDLTGQYVTLSQGGQLASRNTSSFMNGLAFLSRTVKVDEKLCIRIEDRNSSWDGALRVGFTNICPQRNSLPPASIPDLRDRRGYCVVPVPEDVCRCGAEIQFWMNYAGMVIVQKIGGEKYYLKAEGLNLNNPLWVFIDLYGSTSAVRLLS
;
A
#
# COMPACT_ATOMS: atom_id res chain seq x y z
N ARG A 1 1.26 -25.48 -4.55
CA ARG A 1 1.93 -24.57 -5.52
C ARG A 1 2.33 -23.32 -4.75
N CYS A 2 3.61 -23.10 -4.46
CA CYS A 2 4.06 -21.89 -3.78
C CYS A 2 3.87 -20.70 -4.73
N LEU A 3 3.22 -19.62 -4.26
CA LEU A 3 2.85 -18.48 -5.10
C LEU A 3 4.03 -17.54 -5.45
N GLY A 4 5.26 -17.91 -5.07
CA GLY A 4 6.43 -17.04 -5.16
C GLY A 4 6.38 -15.90 -4.13
N PRO A 5 7.45 -15.09 -4.06
CA PRO A 5 7.45 -13.88 -3.24
C PRO A 5 6.39 -12.89 -3.73
N MET A 6 5.80 -12.12 -2.82
CA MET A 6 4.89 -11.04 -3.18
C MET A 6 5.62 -9.97 -3.99
N THR A 7 5.00 -9.48 -5.06
CA THR A 7 5.52 -8.40 -5.91
C THR A 7 4.43 -7.37 -6.17
N PHE A 8 4.80 -6.22 -6.73
CA PHE A 8 3.86 -5.27 -7.32
C PHE A 8 3.39 -5.77 -8.68
N ASN A 9 2.14 -5.47 -9.03
CA ASN A 9 1.56 -5.79 -10.32
C ASN A 9 1.98 -4.74 -11.36
N MET A 10 2.68 -5.16 -12.42
CA MET A 10 3.21 -4.27 -13.47
C MET A 10 2.16 -3.50 -14.26
N ASP A 11 0.92 -3.98 -14.25
CA ASP A 11 -0.18 -3.40 -15.03
C ASP A 11 -1.12 -2.55 -14.16
N LEU A 12 -0.88 -2.49 -12.85
CA LEU A 12 -1.76 -1.83 -11.90
C LEU A 12 -0.98 -0.83 -11.06
N THR A 13 -0.26 0.06 -11.75
CA THR A 13 0.48 1.16 -11.15
C THR A 13 0.03 2.51 -11.69
N GLY A 14 0.14 3.53 -10.85
CA GLY A 14 -0.11 4.92 -11.21
C GLY A 14 0.91 5.41 -12.23
N GLN A 15 0.54 6.47 -12.95
CA GLN A 15 1.30 7.00 -14.08
C GLN A 15 2.77 7.32 -13.77
N TYR A 16 3.09 7.65 -12.51
CA TYR A 16 4.43 8.06 -12.11
C TYR A 16 5.19 6.99 -11.34
N VAL A 17 4.67 5.77 -11.27
CA VAL A 17 5.34 4.65 -10.62
C VAL A 17 6.14 3.84 -11.63
N THR A 18 7.40 3.59 -11.28
CA THR A 18 8.28 2.64 -11.96
C THR A 18 8.55 1.47 -11.03
N LEU A 19 8.47 0.25 -11.57
CA LEU A 19 8.82 -0.98 -10.85
C LEU A 19 10.22 -1.43 -11.21
N SER A 20 10.97 -1.92 -10.23
CA SER A 20 12.32 -2.49 -10.40
C SER A 20 12.54 -3.66 -9.45
N GLN A 21 13.74 -4.26 -9.46
CA GLN A 21 14.09 -5.42 -8.64
C GLN A 21 13.10 -6.59 -8.79
N GLY A 22 12.79 -6.95 -10.04
CA GLY A 22 11.83 -8.03 -10.32
C GLY A 22 10.39 -7.72 -9.85
N GLY A 23 10.04 -6.45 -9.71
CA GLY A 23 8.72 -6.00 -9.23
C GLY A 23 8.60 -5.93 -7.71
N GLN A 24 9.71 -6.03 -6.96
CA GLN A 24 9.69 -5.87 -5.51
C GLN A 24 9.83 -4.41 -5.06
N LEU A 25 10.40 -3.54 -5.90
CA LEU A 25 10.60 -2.12 -5.58
C LEU A 25 9.70 -1.26 -6.46
N ALA A 26 8.82 -0.47 -5.84
CA ALA A 26 8.07 0.59 -6.50
C ALA A 26 8.67 1.95 -6.14
N SER A 27 8.91 2.78 -7.16
CA SER A 27 9.42 4.15 -6.99
C SER A 27 8.55 5.12 -7.77
N ARG A 28 8.15 6.23 -7.14
CA ARG A 28 7.40 7.31 -7.77
C ARG A 28 8.34 8.43 -8.20
N ASN A 29 8.10 8.97 -9.40
CA ASN A 29 8.78 10.16 -9.88
C ASN A 29 8.64 11.33 -8.88
N THR A 30 9.78 11.89 -8.45
CA THR A 30 9.86 12.90 -7.38
C THR A 30 9.40 14.30 -7.78
N SER A 31 9.16 14.55 -9.09
CA SER A 31 8.55 15.78 -9.61
C SER A 31 7.06 15.93 -9.31
N SER A 32 6.40 14.87 -8.83
CA SER A 32 5.02 14.91 -8.34
C SER A 32 4.98 14.54 -6.86
N PHE A 33 3.79 14.52 -6.26
CA PHE A 33 3.49 13.95 -4.94
C PHE A 33 2.32 12.93 -4.99
N MET A 34 1.76 12.70 -6.17
CA MET A 34 0.60 11.84 -6.43
C MET A 34 0.86 10.95 -7.66
N ASN A 35 -0.17 10.23 -8.13
CA ASN A 35 -0.08 9.15 -9.12
C ASN A 35 0.87 8.03 -8.69
N GLY A 36 0.89 7.75 -7.38
CA GLY A 36 1.78 6.81 -6.71
C GLY A 36 1.16 5.46 -6.34
N LEU A 37 -0.09 5.21 -6.74
CA LEU A 37 -0.80 3.96 -6.45
C LEU A 37 -0.12 2.76 -7.10
N ALA A 38 0.10 1.68 -6.36
CA ALA A 38 0.65 0.44 -6.86
C ALA A 38 -0.04 -0.75 -6.19
N PHE A 39 -0.73 -1.59 -6.98
CA PHE A 39 -1.36 -2.81 -6.48
C PHE A 39 -0.35 -3.95 -6.39
N LEU A 40 -0.59 -4.87 -5.44
CA LEU A 40 0.17 -6.11 -5.34
C LEU A 40 -0.26 -7.11 -6.43
N SER A 41 0.64 -8.04 -6.74
CA SER A 41 0.49 -9.01 -7.83
C SER A 41 -0.61 -10.04 -7.62
N ARG A 42 -1.07 -10.22 -6.37
CA ARG A 42 -2.20 -11.09 -6.03
C ARG A 42 -2.97 -10.56 -4.83
N THR A 43 -4.16 -11.13 -4.64
CA THR A 43 -4.93 -10.96 -3.42
C THR A 43 -4.25 -11.63 -2.22
N VAL A 44 -4.57 -11.13 -1.03
CA VAL A 44 -4.17 -11.69 0.27
C VAL A 44 -5.38 -12.23 1.02
N LYS A 45 -5.14 -13.18 1.91
CA LYS A 45 -6.15 -13.59 2.90
C LYS A 45 -6.14 -12.64 4.10
N VAL A 46 -7.24 -12.59 4.83
CA VAL A 46 -7.25 -11.98 6.17
C VAL A 46 -6.20 -12.68 7.06
N ASP A 47 -5.56 -11.90 7.92
CA ASP A 47 -4.39 -12.23 8.74
C ASP A 47 -3.08 -12.54 7.99
N GLU A 48 -3.07 -12.46 6.65
CA GLU A 48 -1.82 -12.52 5.88
C GLU A 48 -1.04 -11.20 6.05
N LYS A 49 0.17 -11.31 6.60
CA LYS A 49 1.02 -10.16 6.90
C LYS A 49 1.89 -9.79 5.73
N LEU A 50 1.88 -8.50 5.40
CA LEU A 50 2.74 -7.91 4.39
C LEU A 50 3.81 -7.07 5.07
N CYS A 51 5.04 -7.20 4.60
CA CYS A 51 6.17 -6.42 5.08
C CYS A 51 6.71 -5.57 3.94
N ILE A 52 6.96 -4.30 4.22
CA ILE A 52 7.57 -3.35 3.31
C ILE A 52 8.71 -2.60 3.98
N ARG A 53 9.63 -2.07 3.18
CA ARG A 53 10.67 -1.15 3.61
C ARG A 53 10.55 0.16 2.86
N ILE A 54 10.63 1.28 3.59
CA ILE A 54 10.73 2.61 2.97
C ILE A 54 12.15 2.77 2.43
N GLU A 55 12.28 2.89 1.12
CA GLU A 55 13.58 2.99 0.45
C GLU A 55 14.01 4.44 0.20
N ASP A 56 13.04 5.32 -0.05
CA ASP A 56 13.34 6.71 -0.32
C ASP A 56 12.17 7.65 0.03
N ARG A 57 12.52 8.92 0.26
CA ARG A 57 11.58 10.00 0.56
C ARG A 57 11.99 11.31 -0.09
N ASN A 58 11.00 12.12 -0.44
CA ASN A 58 11.18 13.54 -0.80
C ASN A 58 10.54 14.42 0.28
N SER A 59 11.37 15.02 1.14
CA SER A 59 10.92 15.89 2.24
C SER A 59 10.32 17.23 1.80
N SER A 60 10.26 17.52 0.49
CA SER A 60 9.62 18.73 -0.05
C SER A 60 8.09 18.62 -0.10
N TRP A 61 7.53 17.46 0.24
CA TRP A 61 6.10 17.18 0.21
C TRP A 61 5.61 16.74 1.59
N ASP A 62 4.44 17.23 1.98
CA ASP A 62 3.76 16.78 3.20
C ASP A 62 3.01 15.45 2.97
N GLY A 63 2.66 14.78 4.07
CA GLY A 63 2.04 13.47 4.02
C GLY A 63 3.06 12.35 3.81
N ALA A 64 2.58 11.12 3.95
CA ALA A 64 3.38 9.93 3.72
C ALA A 64 2.55 8.83 3.05
N LEU A 65 3.06 7.61 3.13
CA LEU A 65 2.48 6.39 2.62
C LEU A 65 1.02 6.19 3.07
N ARG A 66 0.20 5.67 2.16
CA ARG A 66 -1.10 5.09 2.50
C ARG A 66 -1.11 3.63 2.03
N VAL A 67 -1.73 2.76 2.83
CA VAL A 67 -1.97 1.36 2.46
C VAL A 67 -3.46 1.15 2.33
N GLY A 68 -3.87 0.22 1.48
CA GLY A 68 -5.28 -0.05 1.30
C GLY A 68 -5.61 -1.48 0.95
N PHE A 69 -6.85 -1.85 1.28
CA PHE A 69 -7.44 -3.15 1.04
C PHE A 69 -8.75 -2.95 0.27
N THR A 70 -9.07 -3.86 -0.65
CA THR A 70 -10.32 -3.78 -1.40
C THR A 70 -10.80 -5.15 -1.87
N ASN A 71 -12.13 -5.34 -1.88
CA ASN A 71 -12.74 -6.49 -2.57
C ASN A 71 -12.96 -6.22 -4.07
N ILE A 72 -12.70 -4.99 -4.55
CA ILE A 72 -12.90 -4.60 -5.94
C ILE A 72 -11.67 -4.97 -6.75
N CYS A 73 -11.88 -5.69 -7.86
CA CYS A 73 -10.81 -6.03 -8.78
C CYS A 73 -10.28 -4.75 -9.47
N PRO A 74 -9.00 -4.40 -9.29
CA PRO A 74 -8.41 -3.21 -9.91
C PRO A 74 -8.37 -3.33 -11.44
N GLN A 75 -8.59 -2.22 -12.13
CA GLN A 75 -8.57 -2.16 -13.60
C GLN A 75 -7.36 -1.36 -14.09
N ARG A 76 -6.66 -1.91 -15.10
CA ARG A 76 -5.38 -1.42 -15.66
C ARG A 76 -5.35 0.07 -15.99
N ASN A 77 -6.47 0.65 -16.43
CA ASN A 77 -6.53 2.02 -16.96
C ASN A 77 -7.38 2.98 -16.13
N SER A 78 -7.72 2.63 -14.89
CA SER A 78 -8.64 3.44 -14.07
C SER A 78 -8.12 3.71 -12.66
N LEU A 79 -6.79 3.72 -12.48
CA LEU A 79 -6.22 4.07 -11.20
C LEU A 79 -6.31 5.58 -10.99
N PRO A 80 -6.91 6.05 -9.88
CA PRO A 80 -7.01 7.48 -9.62
C PRO A 80 -5.63 8.07 -9.26
N PRO A 81 -5.48 9.40 -9.32
CA PRO A 81 -4.23 10.06 -8.93
C PRO A 81 -3.85 9.84 -7.46
N ALA A 82 -4.80 9.66 -6.56
CA ALA A 82 -4.51 9.38 -5.15
C ALA A 82 -5.53 8.42 -4.55
N SER A 83 -5.17 7.74 -3.47
CA SER A 83 -6.13 6.91 -2.72
C SER A 83 -7.09 7.75 -1.86
N ILE A 84 -6.64 8.91 -1.38
CA ILE A 84 -7.47 9.92 -0.70
C ILE A 84 -7.37 11.22 -1.53
N PRO A 85 -8.51 11.81 -1.93
CA PRO A 85 -9.88 11.42 -1.57
C PRO A 85 -10.47 10.29 -2.43
N ASP A 86 -9.87 9.95 -3.57
CA ASP A 86 -10.58 9.26 -4.66
C ASP A 86 -11.08 7.84 -4.35
N LEU A 87 -10.48 7.12 -3.40
CA LEU A 87 -10.89 5.76 -2.99
C LEU A 87 -11.47 5.70 -1.58
N ARG A 88 -11.23 6.70 -0.73
CA ARG A 88 -11.55 6.63 0.71
C ARG A 88 -13.03 6.35 0.99
N ASP A 89 -13.90 7.04 0.26
CA ASP A 89 -15.33 7.02 0.50
C ASP A 89 -16.06 6.07 -0.50
N ARG A 90 -15.30 5.31 -1.30
CA ARG A 90 -15.85 4.33 -2.25
C ARG A 90 -16.13 3.01 -1.53
N ARG A 91 -17.37 2.51 -1.68
CA ARG A 91 -17.77 1.21 -1.12
C ARG A 91 -16.83 0.09 -1.60
N GLY A 92 -16.41 -0.75 -0.67
CA GLY A 92 -15.51 -1.88 -0.95
C GLY A 92 -14.03 -1.51 -0.97
N TYR A 93 -13.66 -0.27 -0.62
CA TYR A 93 -12.29 0.16 -0.38
C TYR A 93 -12.09 0.52 1.10
N CYS A 94 -10.91 0.20 1.61
CA CYS A 94 -10.40 0.74 2.86
C CYS A 94 -9.04 1.39 2.56
N VAL A 95 -8.88 2.64 2.97
CA VAL A 95 -7.64 3.39 2.80
C VAL A 95 -7.15 3.86 4.16
N VAL A 96 -5.90 3.54 4.47
CA VAL A 96 -5.27 3.79 5.76
C VAL A 96 -4.01 4.63 5.55
N PRO A 97 -4.02 5.91 5.95
CA PRO A 97 -2.79 6.68 6.09
C PRO A 97 -1.87 6.04 7.13
N VAL A 98 -0.61 5.84 6.78
CA VAL A 98 0.41 5.41 7.73
C VAL A 98 0.99 6.66 8.39
N PRO A 99 1.13 6.70 9.73
CA PRO A 99 1.74 7.84 10.42
C PRO A 99 3.12 8.20 9.85
N GLU A 100 3.39 9.49 9.63
CA GLU A 100 4.61 9.92 8.95
C GLU A 100 5.90 9.59 9.71
N ASP A 101 5.82 9.54 11.04
CA ASP A 101 6.91 9.17 11.94
C ASP A 101 7.29 7.68 11.82
N VAL A 102 6.34 6.84 11.39
CA VAL A 102 6.58 5.43 11.05
C VAL A 102 7.27 5.30 9.69
N CYS A 103 7.01 6.21 8.76
CA CYS A 103 7.52 6.19 7.38
C CYS A 103 8.93 6.80 7.22
N ARG A 104 9.90 6.45 8.06
CA ARG A 104 11.30 6.91 7.92
C ARG A 104 12.07 6.04 6.91
N CYS A 105 13.06 6.63 6.23
CA CYS A 105 13.91 5.87 5.31
C CYS A 105 14.61 4.72 6.04
N GLY A 106 14.58 3.52 5.46
CA GLY A 106 15.04 2.29 6.09
C GLY A 106 14.09 1.65 7.10
N ALA A 107 12.95 2.28 7.42
CA ALA A 107 11.96 1.67 8.30
C ALA A 107 11.27 0.50 7.61
N GLU A 108 11.15 -0.61 8.34
CA GLU A 108 10.36 -1.76 7.95
C GLU A 108 9.01 -1.69 8.63
N ILE A 109 7.96 -1.81 7.83
CA ILE A 109 6.57 -1.68 8.24
C ILE A 109 5.86 -2.97 7.86
N GLN A 110 5.25 -3.60 8.85
CA GLN A 110 4.34 -4.71 8.68
C GLN A 110 2.91 -4.23 8.75
N PHE A 111 2.05 -4.69 7.85
CA PHE A 111 0.62 -4.39 7.89
C PHE A 111 -0.23 -5.58 7.42
N TRP A 112 -1.44 -5.67 7.97
CA TRP A 112 -2.42 -6.70 7.63
C TRP A 112 -3.84 -6.30 8.03
N MET A 113 -4.82 -7.04 7.54
CA MET A 113 -6.22 -6.96 7.98
C MET A 113 -6.54 -8.17 8.85
N ASN A 114 -7.28 -7.99 9.95
CA ASN A 114 -7.78 -9.10 10.78
C ASN A 114 -9.30 -9.31 10.64
N TYR A 115 -9.82 -10.41 11.21
CA TYR A 115 -11.26 -10.73 11.18
C TYR A 115 -12.14 -9.80 12.01
N ALA A 116 -11.56 -8.95 12.87
CA ALA A 116 -12.29 -7.89 13.56
C ALA A 116 -12.52 -6.66 12.65
N GLY A 117 -12.09 -6.71 11.38
CA GLY A 117 -12.21 -5.58 10.45
C GLY A 117 -11.22 -4.46 10.75
N MET A 118 -10.10 -4.77 11.42
CA MET A 118 -9.06 -3.80 11.69
C MET A 118 -7.90 -3.98 10.71
N VAL A 119 -7.46 -2.87 10.11
CA VAL A 119 -6.12 -2.77 9.54
C VAL A 119 -5.15 -2.51 10.68
N ILE A 120 -4.12 -3.34 10.78
CA ILE A 120 -3.06 -3.22 11.76
C ILE A 120 -1.80 -2.80 11.01
N VAL A 121 -1.15 -1.74 11.46
CA VAL A 121 0.12 -1.25 10.92
C VAL A 121 1.13 -1.19 12.05
N GLN A 122 2.33 -1.68 11.82
CA GLN A 122 3.38 -1.76 12.82
C GLN A 122 4.74 -1.53 12.17
N LYS A 123 5.50 -0.56 12.70
CA LYS A 123 6.95 -0.53 12.46
C LYS A 123 7.59 -1.70 13.19
N ILE A 124 8.50 -2.44 12.56
CA ILE A 124 9.20 -3.54 13.24
C ILE A 124 9.89 -3.01 14.52
N GLY A 125 9.57 -3.64 15.67
CA GLY A 125 10.04 -3.22 16.99
C GLY A 125 9.30 -2.02 17.61
N GLY A 126 8.28 -1.47 16.94
CA GLY A 126 7.46 -0.35 17.43
C GLY A 126 6.04 -0.76 17.84
N GLU A 127 5.25 0.25 18.19
CA GLU A 127 3.84 0.09 18.56
C GLU A 127 2.95 -0.28 17.36
N LYS A 128 1.80 -0.88 17.66
CA LYS A 128 0.78 -1.22 16.68
C LYS A 128 -0.26 -0.13 16.61
N TYR A 129 -0.55 0.29 15.38
CA TYR A 129 -1.65 1.18 15.05
C TYR A 129 -2.82 0.37 14.52
N TYR A 130 -4.02 0.64 15.03
CA TYR A 130 -5.25 -0.06 14.67
C TYR A 130 -6.21 0.92 14.01
N LEU A 131 -6.61 0.63 12.78
CA LEU A 131 -7.57 1.44 12.04
C LEU A 131 -8.73 0.58 11.60
N LYS A 132 -9.95 1.03 11.87
CA LYS A 132 -11.16 0.29 11.50
C LYS A 132 -11.39 0.40 9.99
N ALA A 133 -11.58 -0.74 9.34
CA ALA A 133 -12.04 -0.82 7.97
C ALA A 133 -13.56 -1.04 7.95
N GLU A 134 -14.24 -0.37 7.02
CA GLU A 134 -15.67 -0.49 6.85
C GLU A 134 -16.00 -0.97 5.44
N GLY A 135 -17.07 -1.76 5.31
CA GLY A 135 -17.60 -2.18 4.01
C GLY A 135 -16.79 -3.23 3.25
N LEU A 136 -15.80 -3.88 3.87
CA LEU A 136 -15.09 -5.04 3.30
C LEU A 136 -15.75 -6.36 3.70
N ASN A 137 -15.85 -7.29 2.75
CA ASN A 137 -16.20 -8.69 2.98
C ASN A 137 -14.93 -9.49 3.27
N LEU A 138 -14.73 -9.83 4.54
CA LEU A 138 -13.56 -10.53 5.06
C LEU A 138 -13.53 -12.04 4.76
N ASN A 139 -14.61 -12.59 4.20
CA ASN A 139 -14.65 -13.99 3.75
C ASN A 139 -14.02 -14.16 2.36
N ASN A 140 -13.78 -13.06 1.64
CA ASN A 140 -13.18 -13.08 0.30
C ASN A 140 -11.72 -12.59 0.37
N PRO A 141 -10.83 -13.10 -0.51
CA PRO A 141 -9.51 -12.51 -0.68
C PRO A 141 -9.58 -11.01 -1.00
N LEU A 142 -8.61 -10.26 -0.49
CA LEU A 142 -8.54 -8.81 -0.63
C LEU A 142 -7.40 -8.44 -1.57
N TRP A 143 -7.66 -7.55 -2.52
CA TRP A 143 -6.60 -6.84 -3.22
C TRP A 143 -5.97 -5.84 -2.27
N VAL A 144 -4.67 -5.62 -2.45
CA VAL A 144 -3.88 -4.67 -1.66
C VAL A 144 -3.22 -3.69 -2.60
N PHE A 145 -3.20 -2.43 -2.19
CA PHE A 145 -2.41 -1.40 -2.84
C PHE A 145 -1.65 -0.56 -1.84
N ILE A 146 -0.59 0.05 -2.34
CA ILE A 146 0.23 1.02 -1.64
C ILE A 146 0.19 2.30 -2.47
N ASP A 147 -0.18 3.41 -1.85
CA ASP A 147 -0.16 4.73 -2.45
C ASP A 147 1.10 5.45 -1.98
N LEU A 148 2.11 5.52 -2.85
CA LEU A 148 3.33 6.30 -2.64
C LEU A 148 2.97 7.78 -2.71
N TYR A 149 2.35 8.30 -1.66
CA TYR A 149 1.87 9.68 -1.59
C TYR A 149 2.86 10.58 -0.84
N GLY A 150 2.81 11.88 -1.17
CA GLY A 150 3.47 12.92 -0.37
C GLY A 150 4.97 12.73 -0.30
N SER A 151 5.50 12.64 0.91
CA SER A 151 6.94 12.48 1.12
C SER A 151 7.48 11.10 0.75
N THR A 152 6.67 10.05 0.63
CA THR A 152 7.19 8.70 0.30
C THR A 152 7.39 8.57 -1.21
N SER A 153 8.63 8.31 -1.64
CA SER A 153 9.00 8.18 -3.06
C SER A 153 9.42 6.77 -3.46
N ALA A 154 9.85 5.90 -2.54
CA ALA A 154 10.12 4.49 -2.89
C ALA A 154 9.85 3.52 -1.74
N VAL A 155 9.30 2.35 -2.10
CA VAL A 155 8.96 1.27 -1.15
C VAL A 155 9.31 -0.09 -1.76
N ARG A 156 9.96 -0.95 -0.98
CA ARG A 156 10.27 -2.35 -1.34
C ARG A 156 9.39 -3.32 -0.56
N LEU A 157 8.84 -4.33 -1.23
CA LEU A 157 8.23 -5.51 -0.60
C LEU A 157 9.31 -6.44 -0.05
N LEU A 158 9.13 -6.91 1.18
CA LEU A 158 10.00 -7.88 1.82
C LEU A 158 9.35 -9.27 1.75
N SER A 159 10.13 -10.28 1.38
CA SER A 159 9.72 -11.68 1.26
C SER A 159 9.71 -12.41 2.60
#